data_AF-A0ABD0J3E1-F1
#
_entry.id   AF-A0ABD0J3E1-F1
#
_cell.length_a   1.000
_cell.length_b   1.000
_cell.length_c   1.000
_cell.angle_alpha   90.00
_cell.angle_beta   90.00
_cell.angle_gamma   90.00
#
_symmetry.space_group_name_H-M   'P 1'
#
loop_
_entity.id
_entity.type
_entity.pdbx_description
1 polymer ?
#
loop_
_entity_poly.entity_id
_entity_poly.type
_entity_poly.pdbx_seq_one_letter_code
_entity_poly.pdbx_strand_id
1 'polypeptide(L)'
;MLILGGITTSCCLPVVPHIRTAHRLKPLWSNSASRLPSTSREKTKYPANSPRAKDITQKLAIFIVKDLRPYTLVENKQFRSLLAALDERYQCPSRD
;
A
#
# COMPACT_ATOMS: atom_id res chain seq x y z
N MET A 1 -16.81 59.45 -30.44
CA MET A 1 -15.34 59.26 -30.35
C MET A 1 -14.99 59.07 -28.87
N LEU A 2 -14.38 57.91 -28.56
CA LEU A 2 -13.60 57.50 -27.36
C LEU A 2 -14.20 57.81 -25.96
N ILE A 3 -14.27 56.88 -25.00
CA ILE A 3 -13.15 56.44 -24.16
C ILE A 3 -13.59 55.23 -23.28
N LEU A 4 -12.72 54.23 -23.17
CA LEU A 4 -12.39 53.27 -22.07
C LEU A 4 -13.48 52.55 -21.23
N GLY A 5 -13.35 51.22 -21.20
CA GLY A 5 -12.97 50.50 -19.97
C GLY A 5 -14.07 49.96 -19.05
N GLY A 6 -13.90 48.70 -18.61
CA GLY A 6 -14.53 48.20 -17.37
C GLY A 6 -15.23 46.86 -17.50
N ILE A 7 -14.49 45.77 -17.68
CA ILE A 7 -14.99 44.43 -17.36
C ILE A 7 -14.98 44.35 -15.83
N THR A 8 -16.08 44.72 -15.19
CA THR A 8 -16.28 44.43 -13.76
C THR A 8 -16.47 42.92 -13.65
N THR A 9 -15.46 42.23 -13.13
CA THR A 9 -15.58 40.85 -12.65
C THR A 9 -16.51 40.83 -11.45
N SER A 10 -17.82 40.73 -11.71
CA SER A 10 -18.79 40.36 -10.68
C SER A 10 -18.72 38.85 -10.53
N CYS A 11 -18.04 38.42 -9.46
CA CYS A 11 -17.97 37.04 -9.03
C CYS A 11 -19.38 36.54 -8.67
N CYS A 12 -20.13 36.05 -9.64
CA CYS A 12 -21.31 35.24 -9.39
C CYS A 12 -20.83 33.91 -8.78
N LEU A 13 -20.84 33.83 -7.45
CA LEU A 13 -20.76 32.57 -6.72
C LEU A 13 -22.06 31.79 -6.94
N PRO A 14 -22.04 30.61 -7.58
CA PRO A 14 -23.18 29.71 -7.48
C PRO A 14 -23.15 29.03 -6.11
N VAL A 15 -24.23 29.30 -5.37
CA VAL A 15 -24.70 28.56 -4.19
C VAL A 15 -24.50 27.06 -4.38
N VAL A 16 -23.78 26.42 -3.44
CA VAL A 16 -23.49 24.98 -3.47
C VAL A 16 -24.77 24.20 -3.12
N PRO A 17 -25.30 23.34 -4.00
CA PRO A 17 -26.35 22.41 -3.63
C PRO A 17 -25.76 21.27 -2.79
N HIS A 18 -26.47 20.99 -1.72
CA HIS A 18 -26.20 20.01 -0.68
C HIS A 18 -26.06 18.58 -1.27
N ILE A 19 -24.88 17.99 -1.05
CA ILE A 19 -24.52 16.56 -1.01
C ILE A 19 -24.88 15.60 -2.17
N ARG A 20 -23.83 14.80 -2.48
CA ARG A 20 -23.83 13.36 -2.82
C ARG A 20 -23.87 13.03 -4.31
N THR A 21 -22.69 12.83 -4.89
CA THR A 21 -22.30 11.59 -5.59
C THR A 21 -20.78 11.59 -5.76
N ALA A 22 -20.08 10.81 -4.94
CA ALA A 22 -18.67 10.50 -5.19
C ALA A 22 -18.61 9.62 -6.46
N HIS A 23 -18.27 10.21 -7.60
CA HIS A 23 -17.88 9.42 -8.77
C HIS A 23 -16.62 8.65 -8.39
N ARG A 24 -16.80 7.34 -8.26
CA ARG A 24 -15.78 6.33 -7.98
C ARG A 24 -14.62 6.46 -8.97
N LEU A 25 -13.60 7.24 -8.61
CA LEU A 25 -12.31 7.16 -9.30
C LEU A 25 -11.79 5.75 -9.07
N LYS A 26 -11.77 4.96 -10.14
CA LYS A 26 -11.10 3.67 -10.13
C LYS A 26 -9.61 3.95 -9.87
N PRO A 27 -8.99 3.30 -8.88
CA PRO A 27 -7.57 3.48 -8.66
C PRO A 27 -6.81 3.11 -9.94
N LEU A 28 -5.82 3.91 -10.34
CA LEU A 28 -5.03 3.74 -11.57
C LEU A 28 -4.20 2.45 -11.57
N TRP A 29 -4.15 1.71 -10.47
CA TRP A 29 -3.58 0.36 -10.45
C TRP A 29 -4.70 -0.67 -10.72
N SER A 30 -5.21 -0.69 -11.96
CA SER A 30 -6.10 -1.77 -12.40
C SER A 30 -5.25 -2.88 -12.98
N ASN A 31 -4.82 -3.84 -12.15
CA ASN A 31 -4.17 -5.05 -12.64
C ASN A 31 -5.21 -5.96 -13.31
N SER A 32 -5.37 -5.80 -14.62
CA SER A 32 -5.94 -6.82 -15.51
C SER A 32 -4.93 -7.97 -15.64
N ALA A 33 -4.81 -8.77 -14.57
CA ALA A 33 -4.06 -10.01 -14.63
C ALA A 33 -4.95 -11.08 -15.26
N SER A 34 -4.63 -11.49 -16.48
CA SER A 34 -5.07 -12.77 -17.02
C SER A 34 -4.68 -13.86 -16.02
N ARG A 35 -5.68 -14.55 -15.46
CA ARG A 35 -5.43 -15.68 -14.56
C ARG A 35 -4.87 -16.82 -15.39
N LEU A 36 -3.54 -16.91 -15.46
CA LEU A 36 -2.89 -18.15 -15.86
C LEU A 36 -3.26 -19.23 -14.83
N PRO A 37 -3.49 -20.49 -15.24
CA PRO A 37 -3.58 -21.59 -14.29
C PRO A 37 -2.22 -21.74 -13.61
N SER A 38 -2.05 -21.04 -12.50
CA SER A 38 -0.91 -21.18 -11.62
C SER A 38 -0.98 -22.59 -11.05
N THR A 39 -0.15 -23.49 -11.57
CA THR A 39 0.18 -24.71 -10.84
C THR A 39 0.89 -24.23 -9.57
N SER A 40 0.10 -24.00 -8.51
CA SER A 40 0.64 -23.59 -7.23
C SER A 40 1.39 -24.80 -6.68
N ARG A 41 2.64 -24.95 -7.09
CA ARG A 41 3.59 -25.74 -6.31
C ARG A 41 3.56 -25.11 -4.93
N GLU A 42 2.89 -25.75 -3.98
CA GLU A 42 2.85 -25.32 -2.60
C GLU A 42 4.28 -25.13 -2.15
N LYS A 43 4.72 -23.86 -2.08
CA LYS A 43 6.07 -23.56 -1.66
C LYS A 43 6.10 -23.79 -0.17
N THR A 44 6.72 -24.88 0.25
CA THR A 44 6.91 -25.20 1.67
C THR A 44 7.61 -24.03 2.36
N LYS A 45 7.11 -23.69 3.55
CA LYS A 45 7.72 -22.67 4.42
C LYS A 45 9.17 -23.05 4.71
N TYR A 46 10.00 -22.04 4.95
CA TYR A 46 11.39 -22.32 5.32
C TYR A 46 11.43 -23.14 6.63
N PRO A 47 12.33 -24.14 6.73
CA PRO A 47 12.61 -24.77 8.00
C PRO A 47 13.20 -23.74 8.97
N ALA A 48 13.03 -23.95 10.28
CA ALA A 48 13.47 -23.01 11.32
C ALA A 48 14.96 -22.63 11.22
N ASN A 49 15.79 -23.54 10.70
CA ASN A 49 17.24 -23.33 10.54
C ASN A 49 17.67 -22.86 9.13
N SER A 50 16.73 -22.46 8.27
CA SER A 50 17.07 -21.96 6.94
C SER A 50 17.96 -20.71 7.01
N PRO A 51 19.12 -20.69 6.32
CA PRO A 51 20.00 -19.52 6.29
C PRO A 51 19.29 -18.30 5.70
N ARG A 52 18.41 -18.51 4.71
CA ARG A 52 17.63 -17.44 4.09
C ARG A 52 16.62 -16.81 5.05
N ALA A 53 15.93 -17.64 5.83
CA ALA A 53 14.98 -17.13 6.82
C ALA A 53 15.70 -16.29 7.89
N LYS A 54 16.85 -16.77 8.37
CA LYS A 54 17.70 -16.04 9.34
C LYS A 54 18.17 -14.69 8.81
N ASP A 55 18.63 -14.63 7.55
CA ASP A 55 19.05 -13.36 6.92
C ASP A 55 17.89 -12.35 6.83
N ILE A 56 16.69 -12.80 6.43
CA ILE A 56 15.51 -11.92 6.36
C ILE A 56 15.12 -11.44 7.76
N THR A 57 15.09 -12.33 8.76
CA THR A 57 14.77 -11.96 10.15
C THR A 57 15.78 -10.96 10.72
N GLN A 58 17.07 -11.15 10.45
CA GLN A 58 18.11 -10.22 10.88
C GLN A 58 17.94 -8.84 10.26
N LYS A 59 17.69 -8.76 8.95
CA LYS A 59 17.43 -7.49 8.26
C LYS A 59 16.17 -6.80 8.76
N LEU A 60 15.12 -7.58 9.04
CA LEU A 60 13.89 -7.08 9.66
C LEU A 60 14.15 -6.51 11.06
N ALA A 61 14.95 -7.19 11.88
CA ALA A 61 15.33 -6.70 13.21
C ALA A 61 16.13 -5.39 13.12
N ILE A 62 17.09 -5.30 12.20
CA ILE A 62 17.85 -4.06 11.96
C ILE A 62 16.91 -2.93 11.54
N PHE A 63 15.99 -3.19 10.61
CA PHE A 63 14.99 -2.21 10.17
C PHE A 63 14.15 -1.68 11.33
N ILE A 64 13.65 -2.56 12.20
CA ILE A 64 12.85 -2.18 13.37
C ILE A 64 13.67 -1.31 14.32
N VAL A 65 14.90 -1.73 14.66
CA VAL A 65 15.76 -1.03 15.63
C VAL A 65 16.25 0.31 15.08
N LYS A 66 16.67 0.35 13.82
CA LYS A 66 17.23 1.57 13.21
C LYS A 66 16.17 2.62 12.94
N ASP A 67 14.96 2.21 12.59
CA ASP A 67 13.85 3.13 12.33
C ASP A 67 12.93 3.33 13.55
N LEU A 68 13.35 2.84 14.73
CA LEU A 68 12.60 2.89 16.00
C LEU A 68 11.12 2.47 15.83
N ARG A 69 10.89 1.43 15.02
CA ARG A 69 9.54 0.94 14.77
C ARG A 69 9.04 0.15 15.97
N PRO A 70 7.75 0.22 16.30
CA PRO A 70 7.19 -0.63 17.33
C PRO A 70 7.21 -2.10 16.88
N TYR A 71 7.37 -3.02 17.83
CA TYR A 71 7.29 -4.46 17.55
C TYR A 71 5.93 -4.88 16.97
N THR A 72 4.86 -4.12 17.22
CA THR A 72 3.53 -4.34 16.63
C THR A 72 3.52 -4.32 15.10
N LEU A 73 4.56 -3.78 14.46
CA LEU A 73 4.70 -3.79 13.01
C LEU A 73 4.68 -5.22 12.43
N VAL A 74 5.28 -6.20 13.11
CA VAL A 74 5.36 -7.59 12.62
C VAL A 74 4.03 -8.33 12.73
N GLU A 75 3.09 -7.81 13.52
CA GLU A 75 1.72 -8.31 13.68
C GLU A 75 0.76 -7.66 12.66
N ASN A 76 1.15 -6.53 12.06
CA ASN A 76 0.34 -5.82 11.09
C ASN A 76 0.08 -6.69 9.83
N LYS A 77 -1.21 -6.85 9.48
CA LYS A 77 -1.66 -7.67 8.36
C LYS A 77 -1.11 -7.18 7.01
N GLN A 78 -1.09 -5.87 6.79
CA GLN A 78 -0.59 -5.26 5.54
C GLN A 78 0.93 -5.47 5.41
N PHE A 79 1.67 -5.34 6.51
CA PHE A 79 3.10 -5.61 6.53
C PHE A 79 3.41 -7.09 6.25
N ARG A 80 2.65 -8.02 6.83
CA ARG A 80 2.78 -9.47 6.51
C ARG A 80 2.45 -9.76 5.05
N SER A 81 1.46 -9.10 4.48
CA SER A 81 1.14 -9.21 3.04
C SER A 81 2.28 -8.72 2.16
N LEU A 82 2.96 -7.64 2.56
CA LEU A 82 4.15 -7.14 1.86
C LEU A 82 5.29 -8.17 1.93
N LEU A 83 5.58 -8.71 3.11
CA LEU A 83 6.62 -9.73 3.27
C LEU A 83 6.30 -10.99 2.45
N ALA A 84 5.04 -11.42 2.39
CA ALA A 84 4.62 -12.55 1.57
C ALA A 84 4.81 -12.29 0.07
N ALA A 85 4.59 -11.07 -0.40
CA ALA A 85 4.86 -10.70 -1.80
C ALA A 85 6.35 -10.69 -2.14
N LEU A 86 7.21 -10.36 -1.17
CA LEU A 86 8.67 -10.37 -1.33
C LEU A 86 9.27 -11.78 -1.24
N ASP A 87 8.81 -12.57 -0.26
CA ASP A 87 9.20 -13.97 -0.09
C ASP A 87 8.05 -14.77 0.55
N GLU A 88 7.31 -15.48 -0.29
CA GLU A 88 6.14 -16.29 0.11
C GLU A 88 6.48 -17.41 1.10
N ARG A 89 7.74 -17.87 1.12
CA ARG A 89 8.21 -18.99 1.96
C ARG A 89 8.61 -18.53 3.36
N TYR A 90 8.85 -17.23 3.54
CA TYR A 90 9.17 -16.66 4.83
C TYR A 90 7.95 -16.65 5.75
N GLN A 91 8.20 -16.87 7.04
CA GLN A 91 7.20 -16.76 8.08
C GLN A 91 7.65 -15.64 9.02
N CYS A 92 6.85 -14.58 9.08
CA CYS A 92 7.12 -13.44 9.95
C CYS A 92 7.07 -13.90 11.41
N PRO A 93 8.04 -13.52 12.27
CA PRO A 93 7.99 -13.83 13.69
C PRO A 93 6.73 -13.23 14.33
N SER A 94 6.14 -13.97 15.27
CA SER A 94 5.13 -13.49 16.21
C SER A 94 5.78 -13.12 17.55
N ARG A 95 5.09 -12.31 18.36
CA ARG A 95 5.56 -11.89 19.69
C ARG A 95 5.27 -12.93 20.79
N ASP A 96 4.45 -13.93 20.48
CA ASP A 96 4.01 -14.98 21.43
C ASP A 96 5.16 -15.85 21.95
#